data_AF-A0A6L9KYX7-F1
#
_entry.id   AF-A0A6L9KYX7-F1
#
_cell.length_a   1.000
_cell.length_b   1.000
_cell.length_c   1.000
_cell.angle_alpha   90.00
_cell.angle_beta   90.00
_cell.angle_gamma   90.00
#
_symmetry.space_group_name_H-M   'P 1'
#
loop_
_entity.id
_entity.type
_entity.pdbx_description
1 polymer ?
#
loop_
_entity_poly.entity_id
_entity_poly.type
_entity_poly.pdbx_seq_one_letter_code
_entity_poly.pdbx_strand_id
1 'polypeptide(L)'
;MAMSNAQRQAAYRARHLKSEDVQGQRLNLMIDLHAKCALERLALCYGVTQRALLQTLLIQAQRAVIQRIDAMPELPRGVDQYYDKCLPVVLENVTA
;
A
#
# COMPACT_ATOMS: atom_id res chain seq x y z
N MET A 1 -14.54 29.79 22.01
CA MET A 1 -14.33 29.93 20.55
C MET A 1 -14.78 28.64 19.87
N ALA A 2 -15.67 28.72 18.89
CA ALA A 2 -16.07 27.54 18.11
C ALA A 2 -14.86 27.05 17.28
N MET A 3 -14.61 25.74 17.26
CA MET A 3 -13.51 25.17 16.48
C MET A 3 -13.74 25.42 14.98
N SER A 4 -12.71 25.95 14.31
CA SER A 4 -12.72 26.11 12.86
C SER A 4 -12.80 24.75 12.17
N ASN A 5 -13.25 24.72 10.91
CA ASN A 5 -13.30 23.48 10.13
C ASN A 5 -11.91 22.81 10.04
N ALA A 6 -10.84 23.60 9.92
CA ALA A 6 -9.47 23.10 9.94
C ALA A 6 -9.09 22.43 11.27
N GLN A 7 -9.51 23.02 12.41
CA GLN A 7 -9.30 22.45 13.74
C GLN A 7 -10.10 21.17 13.96
N ARG A 8 -11.35 21.12 13.47
CA ARG A 8 -12.15 19.88 13.46
C ARG A 8 -11.52 18.78 12.62
N GLN A 9 -11.02 19.11 11.42
CA GLN A 9 -10.33 18.16 10.56
C GLN A 9 -9.02 17.65 11.18
N ALA A 10 -8.27 18.52 11.87
CA ALA A 10 -7.07 18.14 12.60
C ALA A 10 -7.38 17.22 13.79
N ALA A 11 -8.41 17.55 14.59
CA ALA A 11 -8.85 16.73 15.71
C ALA A 11 -9.36 15.35 15.27
N TYR A 12 -10.11 15.28 14.16
CA TYR A 12 -10.53 14.00 13.56
C TYR A 12 -9.34 13.14 13.13
N ARG A 13 -8.35 13.74 12.44
CA ARG A 13 -7.11 13.06 12.07
C ARG A 13 -6.35 12.53 13.29
N ALA A 14 -6.26 13.32 14.36
CA ALA A 14 -5.58 12.92 15.59
C ALA A 14 -6.28 11.77 16.32
N ARG A 15 -7.62 11.69 16.27
CA ARG A 15 -8.37 10.56 16.85
C ARG A 15 -8.19 9.27 16.05
N HIS A 16 -8.17 9.37 14.71
CA HIS A 16 -7.98 8.21 13.83
C HIS A 16 -6.53 7.73 13.70
N LEU A 17 -5.54 8.52 14.13
CA LEU A 17 -4.15 8.06 14.24
C LEU A 17 -3.92 7.11 15.42
N LYS A 18 -4.83 7.06 16.40
CA LYS A 18 -4.71 6.27 17.64
C LYS A 18 -5.41 4.91 17.56
N SER A 19 -5.48 4.27 16.39
CA SER A 19 -5.72 2.82 16.42
C SER A 19 -4.52 2.17 17.09
N GLU A 20 -4.75 1.20 17.98
CA GLU A 20 -3.76 0.54 18.85
C GLU A 20 -2.59 -0.14 18.12
N ASP A 21 -2.63 -0.14 16.79
CA ASP A 21 -1.60 -0.63 15.90
C ASP A 21 -0.55 0.48 15.68
N VAL A 22 0.41 0.57 16.61
CA VAL A 22 1.47 1.60 16.72
C VAL A 22 2.30 1.79 15.44
N GLN A 23 2.16 0.93 14.44
CA GLN A 23 2.92 0.92 13.17
C GLN A 23 2.10 1.32 11.92
N GLY A 24 0.83 1.71 12.07
CA GLY A 24 -0.02 2.06 10.93
C GLY A 24 0.42 3.33 10.20
N GLN A 25 0.97 3.20 8.98
CA GLN A 25 1.25 4.35 8.10
C GLN A 25 0.06 4.64 7.17
N ARG A 26 -0.21 5.93 6.94
CA ARG A 26 -1.33 6.38 6.09
C ARG A 26 -0.95 6.39 4.62
N LEU A 27 -1.73 5.70 3.80
CA LEU A 27 -1.66 5.76 2.35
C LEU A 27 -2.54 6.91 1.83
N ASN A 28 -1.93 7.97 1.27
CA ASN A 28 -2.63 9.10 0.67
C ASN A 28 -2.66 8.92 -0.85
N LEU A 29 -3.75 8.36 -1.39
CA LEU A 29 -3.92 8.18 -2.83
C LEU A 29 -5.37 8.41 -3.27
N MET A 30 -5.53 8.70 -4.57
CA MET A 30 -6.80 8.62 -5.29
C MET A 30 -6.66 7.53 -6.33
N ILE A 31 -7.72 6.72 -6.51
CA ILE A 31 -7.78 5.65 -7.52
C ILE A 31 -9.06 5.81 -8.35
N ASP A 32 -9.06 5.20 -9.53
CA ASP A 32 -10.22 5.14 -10.41
C ASP A 32 -11.45 4.48 -9.73
N LEU A 33 -12.65 4.87 -10.15
CA LEU A 33 -13.92 4.36 -9.64
C LEU A 33 -14.02 2.83 -9.77
N HIS A 34 -13.64 2.27 -10.92
CA HIS A 34 -13.71 0.83 -11.16
C HIS A 34 -12.76 0.06 -10.24
N ALA A 35 -11.56 0.59 -9.99
CA ALA A 35 -10.62 0.01 -9.04
C ALA A 35 -11.18 0.06 -7.61
N LYS A 36 -11.83 1.16 -7.22
CA LYS A 36 -12.47 1.28 -5.91
C LYS A 36 -13.60 0.27 -5.72
N CYS A 37 -14.46 0.09 -6.73
CA CYS A 37 -15.54 -0.89 -6.71
C CYS A 37 -15.01 -2.33 -6.71
N ALA A 38 -13.90 -2.61 -7.40
CA ALA A 38 -13.25 -3.93 -7.33
C ALA A 38 -12.72 -4.23 -5.92
N LEU A 39 -12.04 -3.26 -5.29
CA LEU A 39 -11.55 -3.40 -3.92
C LEU A 39 -12.69 -3.68 -2.92
N GLU A 40 -13.83 -2.99 -3.07
CA GLU A 40 -15.02 -3.22 -2.23
C GLU A 40 -15.58 -4.62 -2.37
N ARG A 41 -15.81 -5.07 -3.62
CA ARG A 41 -16.35 -6.41 -3.90
C ARG A 41 -15.44 -7.50 -3.38
N LEU A 42 -14.13 -7.38 -3.58
CA LEU A 42 -13.15 -8.35 -3.10
C LEU A 42 -13.10 -8.36 -1.57
N ALA A 43 -13.10 -7.20 -0.91
CA ALA A 43 -13.08 -7.12 0.54
C ALA A 43 -14.32 -7.80 1.15
N LEU A 44 -15.49 -7.57 0.56
CA LEU A 44 -16.73 -8.24 0.93
C LEU A 44 -16.66 -9.75 0.72
N CYS A 45 -16.19 -10.19 -0.45
CA CYS A 45 -16.05 -11.61 -0.80
C CYS A 45 -15.18 -12.37 0.20
N TYR A 46 -14.07 -11.78 0.63
CA TYR A 46 -13.16 -12.38 1.61
C TYR A 46 -13.54 -12.11 3.06
N GLY A 47 -14.60 -11.34 3.35
CA GLY A 47 -15.01 -11.01 4.71
C GLY A 47 -14.00 -10.17 5.49
N VAL A 48 -13.19 -9.36 4.81
CA VAL A 48 -12.12 -8.54 5.40
C VAL A 48 -12.33 -7.05 5.14
N THR A 49 -11.61 -6.20 5.87
CA THR A 49 -11.59 -4.77 5.57
C THR A 49 -10.83 -4.49 4.26
N GLN A 50 -11.19 -3.41 3.56
CA GLN A 50 -10.44 -2.95 2.38
C GLN A 50 -8.97 -2.69 2.70
N ARG A 51 -8.68 -2.20 3.92
CA ARG A 51 -7.30 -2.03 4.44
C ARG A 51 -6.56 -3.36 4.46
N ALA A 52 -7.13 -4.39 5.08
CA ALA A 52 -6.50 -5.70 5.23
C ALA A 52 -6.29 -6.38 3.87
N LEU A 53 -7.28 -6.26 2.97
CA LEU A 53 -7.15 -6.78 1.60
C LEU A 53 -6.01 -6.06 0.86
N LEU A 54 -5.96 -4.74 0.89
CA LEU A 54 -4.92 -3.96 0.22
C LEU A 54 -3.52 -4.28 0.78
N GLN A 55 -3.38 -4.36 2.11
CA GLN A 55 -2.12 -4.76 2.75
C GLN A 55 -1.67 -6.15 2.28
N THR A 56 -2.60 -7.10 2.22
CA THR A 56 -2.32 -8.47 1.78
C THR A 56 -1.86 -8.49 0.33
N LEU A 57 -2.59 -7.82 -0.57
CA LEU A 57 -2.26 -7.75 -2.00
C LEU A 57 -0.90 -7.07 -2.24
N LEU A 58 -0.59 -5.99 -1.51
CA LEU A 58 0.70 -5.31 -1.62
C LEU A 58 1.87 -6.21 -1.19
N ILE A 59 1.73 -6.91 -0.07
CA ILE A 59 2.77 -7.84 0.43
C ILE A 59 2.95 -9.00 -0.55
N GLN A 60 1.86 -9.56 -1.08
CA GLN A 60 1.93 -10.64 -2.08
C GLN A 60 2.62 -10.18 -3.36
N ALA A 61 2.26 -9.00 -3.88
CA ALA A 61 2.89 -8.43 -5.06
C ALA A 61 4.39 -8.17 -4.83
N GLN A 62 4.77 -7.59 -3.68
CA GLN A 62 6.17 -7.39 -3.32
C GLN A 62 6.94 -8.72 -3.25
N ARG A 63 6.37 -9.76 -2.62
CA ARG A 63 7.00 -11.09 -2.57
C ARG A 63 7.23 -11.67 -3.96
N ALA A 64 6.25 -11.58 -4.85
CA ALA A 64 6.39 -12.05 -6.22
C ALA A 64 7.49 -11.29 -6.98
N VAL A 65 7.61 -9.98 -6.77
CA VAL A 65 8.68 -9.16 -7.33
C VAL A 65 10.05 -9.59 -6.78
N ILE A 66 10.19 -9.76 -5.46
CA ILE A 66 11.44 -10.20 -4.84
C ILE A 66 11.87 -11.57 -5.36
N GLN A 67 10.93 -12.52 -5.46
CA GLN A 67 11.22 -13.85 -6.00
C GLN A 67 11.70 -13.79 -7.46
N ARG A 68 11.09 -12.91 -8.28
CA ARG A 68 11.52 -12.71 -9.66
C ARG A 68 12.92 -12.10 -9.74
N ILE A 69 13.23 -11.11 -8.89
CA ILE A 69 14.55 -10.48 -8.84
C ILE A 69 15.62 -11.48 -8.36
N ASP A 70 15.32 -12.24 -7.32
CA ASP A 70 16.25 -13.24 -6.76
C ASP A 70 16.58 -14.35 -7.76
N ALA A 71 15.64 -14.66 -8.65
CA ALA A 71 15.82 -15.63 -9.73
C ALA A 71 16.61 -15.09 -10.94
N MET A 72 16.96 -13.80 -11.00
CA MET A 72 17.70 -13.19 -12.12
C MET A 72 19.21 -13.29 -11.90
N PRO A 73 19.95 -14.09 -12.69
CA PRO A 73 21.41 -14.21 -12.56
C PRO A 73 22.15 -12.90 -12.87
N GLU A 74 21.60 -12.07 -13.76
CA GLU A 74 22.16 -10.79 -14.18
C GLU A 74 22.12 -9.69 -13.10
N LEU A 75 21.38 -9.88 -12.00
CA LEU A 75 21.27 -8.93 -10.90
C LEU A 75 21.87 -9.49 -9.60
N PRO A 76 23.21 -9.52 -9.47
CA PRO A 76 23.83 -9.86 -8.19
C PRO A 76 23.39 -8.83 -7.13
N ARG A 77 22.85 -9.33 -6.01
CA ARG A 77 22.24 -8.50 -4.94
C ARG A 77 21.02 -7.68 -5.37
N GLY A 78 20.26 -8.15 -6.36
CA GLY A 78 19.07 -7.45 -6.83
C GLY A 78 18.03 -7.17 -5.72
N VAL A 79 17.91 -8.07 -4.73
CA VAL A 79 17.00 -7.87 -3.59
C VAL A 79 17.42 -6.69 -2.72
N ASP A 80 18.72 -6.55 -2.43
CA ASP A 80 19.25 -5.40 -1.67
C ASP A 80 18.97 -4.10 -2.44
N GLN A 81 19.26 -4.10 -3.74
CA GLN A 81 19.01 -2.96 -4.62
C GLN A 81 17.53 -2.55 -4.69
N TYR A 82 16.60 -3.51 -4.58
CA TYR A 82 15.17 -3.23 -4.48
C TYR A 82 14.83 -2.45 -3.20
N TYR A 83 15.32 -2.91 -2.05
CA TYR A 83 15.07 -2.23 -0.76
C TYR A 83 15.75 -0.87 -0.68
N ASP A 84 16.93 -0.72 -1.29
CA ASP A 84 17.66 0.54 -1.43
C ASP A 84 17.07 1.47 -2.50
N LYS A 85 16.05 1.01 -3.23
CA LYS A 85 15.35 1.74 -4.32
C LYS A 85 16.28 2.17 -5.46
N CYS A 86 17.31 1.37 -5.74
CA CYS A 86 18.32 1.62 -6.78
C CYS A 86 18.38 0.48 -7.82
N LEU A 87 17.29 -0.27 -7.99
CA LEU A 87 17.20 -1.38 -8.92
C LEU A 87 17.48 -0.89 -10.36
N PRO A 88 18.45 -1.48 -11.09
CA PRO A 88 18.91 -0.99 -12.39
C PRO A 88 17.98 -1.37 -13.56
N VAL A 89 16.87 -2.06 -13.29
CA VAL A 89 15.92 -2.56 -14.30
C VAL A 89 14.49 -2.17 -13.96
N VAL A 90 13.68 -1.93 -15.00
CA VAL A 90 12.24 -1.71 -14.87
C VAL A 90 11.53 -3.05 -15.02
N LEU A 91 10.71 -3.42 -14.03
CA LEU A 91 9.90 -4.62 -14.10
C LEU A 91 8.56 -4.31 -14.78
N GLU A 92 8.40 -4.77 -16.02
CA GLU A 92 7.22 -4.54 -16.86
C GLU A 92 6.00 -5.35 -16.40
N ASN A 93 5.35 -4.96 -15.30
CA ASN A 93 4.09 -5.60 -14.87
C ASN A 93 2.99 -4.61 -14.45
N VAL A 94 3.32 -3.36 -14.15
CA VAL A 94 2.35 -2.34 -13.70
C VAL A 94 2.49 -1.13 -14.60
N THR A 95 1.57 -0.97 -15.54
CA THR A 95 1.47 0.23 -16.39
C THR A 95 0.68 1.31 -15.65
N ALA A 96 1.17 2.55 -15.74
CA ALA A 96 0.53 3.74 -15.17
C ALA A 96 -0.66 4.23 -16.02
#